data_AF-A0A126PFL1-F1
#
_entry.id   AF-A0A126PFL1-F1
#
_cell.length_a   1.000
_cell.length_b   1.000
_cell.length_c   1.000
_cell.angle_alpha   90.00
_cell.angle_beta   90.00
_cell.angle_gamma   90.00
#
_symmetry.space_group_name_H-M   'P 1'
#
loop_
_entity.id
_entity.type
_entity.pdbx_description
1 polymer ?
#
loop_
_entity_poly.entity_id
_entity_poly.type
_entity_poly.pdbx_seq_one_letter_code
_entity_poly.pdbx_strand_id
1 'polypeptide(L)'
;MKNSNKWVLAAVLLLLGSLTAFNMSLRAEYRTGNYKDPLHNFAALNFKNFTSVSVPAATALSVKIVRGPFGVRVNKDVAAEVRVAQRGGQLVVTASFTGQRQYRGQREMLIISCPRLDSLTTDAVYQLDGKPQTDKNGTMGRVAVEDFVQDSLVLRQHRTSRVALAGNTLRYLRAEVGSGPGGAALDLNGSNHIAAADLDVRRHGELAISNLVIPSLRYHFADSAQATLAGTAVSQLVR
;
A
#
# COMPACT_ATOMS: atom_id res chain seq x y z
N MET A 1 8.77 4.11 59.67
CA MET A 1 9.30 4.23 58.28
C MET A 1 9.22 5.68 57.83
N LYS A 2 10.33 6.28 57.36
CA LYS A 2 10.32 7.63 56.76
C LYS A 2 9.38 7.65 55.55
N ASN A 3 8.68 8.77 55.30
CA ASN A 3 7.73 8.88 54.18
C ASN A 3 8.36 8.51 52.83
N SER A 4 9.66 8.78 52.64
CA SER A 4 10.43 8.34 51.46
C SER A 4 10.36 6.82 51.20
N ASN A 5 10.53 5.99 52.24
CA ASN A 5 10.46 4.53 52.08
C ASN A 5 9.05 4.04 51.73
N LYS A 6 8.00 4.77 52.14
CA LYS A 6 6.61 4.43 51.78
C LYS A 6 6.34 4.70 50.30
N TRP A 7 6.85 5.81 49.77
CA TRP A 7 6.72 6.15 48.35
C TRP A 7 7.53 5.20 47.45
N VAL A 8 8.74 4.83 47.85
CA VAL A 8 9.55 3.84 47.13
C VAL A 8 8.85 2.48 47.10
N LEU A 9 8.33 2.02 48.25
CA LEU A 9 7.59 0.75 48.31
C LEU A 9 6.33 0.78 47.44
N ALA A 10 5.57 1.88 47.45
CA ALA A 10 4.39 2.05 46.61
C ALA A 10 4.74 2.04 45.11
N ALA A 11 5.81 2.72 44.71
CA ALA A 11 6.27 2.72 43.31
C ALA A 11 6.70 1.32 42.84
N VAL A 12 7.40 0.56 43.68
CA VAL A 12 7.80 -0.82 43.39
C VAL A 12 6.58 -1.73 43.26
N LEU A 13 5.61 -1.63 44.18
CA LEU A 13 4.37 -2.40 44.11
C LEU A 13 3.55 -2.06 42.85
N LEU A 14 3.49 -0.79 42.46
CA LEU A 14 2.80 -0.35 41.25
C LEU A 14 3.49 -0.89 39.99
N LEU A 15 4.82 -0.87 39.93
CA LEU A 15 5.60 -1.47 38.85
C LEU A 15 5.41 -2.97 38.75
N LEU A 16 5.45 -3.70 39.87
CA LEU A 16 5.24 -5.14 39.88
C LEU A 16 3.80 -5.51 39.46
N GLY A 17 2.82 -4.75 39.93
CA GLY A 17 1.42 -4.90 39.54
C GLY A 17 1.21 -4.66 38.04
N SER A 18 1.77 -3.58 37.50
CA SER A 18 1.67 -3.28 36.07
C SER A 18 2.38 -4.31 35.20
N LEU A 19 3.56 -4.81 35.61
CA LEU A 19 4.27 -5.87 34.91
C LEU A 19 3.43 -7.17 34.88
N THR A 20 2.84 -7.52 36.02
CA THR A 20 2.02 -8.74 36.14
C THR A 20 0.77 -8.64 35.28
N ALA A 21 0.08 -7.50 35.31
CA ALA A 21 -1.09 -7.24 34.47
C ALA A 21 -0.73 -7.29 32.97
N PHE A 22 0.40 -6.68 32.59
CA PHE A 22 0.90 -6.70 31.21
C PHE A 22 1.28 -8.11 30.74
N ASN A 23 1.93 -8.89 31.61
CA ASN A 23 2.32 -10.25 31.26
C ASN A 23 1.11 -11.19 31.18
N MET A 24 0.10 -10.98 32.03
CA MET A 24 -1.18 -11.69 31.93
C MET A 24 -1.95 -11.32 30.67
N SER A 25 -2.00 -10.04 30.28
CA SER A 25 -2.68 -9.63 29.05
C SER A 25 -1.99 -10.18 27.80
N LEU A 26 -0.66 -10.14 27.73
CA LEU A 26 0.10 -10.80 26.66
C LEU A 26 -0.15 -12.30 26.61
N ARG A 27 -0.16 -12.98 27.75
CA ARG A 27 -0.42 -14.42 27.81
C ARG A 27 -1.85 -14.77 27.40
N ALA A 28 -2.83 -13.93 27.76
CA ALA A 28 -4.21 -14.09 27.33
C ALA A 28 -4.33 -13.94 25.81
N GLU A 29 -3.74 -12.90 25.22
CA GLU A 29 -3.72 -12.69 23.77
C GLU A 29 -2.92 -13.77 23.02
N TYR A 30 -1.85 -14.29 23.62
CA TYR A 30 -1.13 -15.43 23.04
C TYR A 30 -1.99 -16.70 23.03
N ARG A 31 -2.81 -16.91 24.07
CA ARG A 31 -3.69 -18.08 24.19
C ARG A 31 -4.88 -18.02 23.23
N THR A 32 -5.35 -16.85 22.82
CA THR A 32 -6.41 -16.75 21.80
C THR A 32 -5.93 -17.25 20.44
N GLY A 33 -4.61 -17.26 20.19
CA GLY A 33 -4.04 -17.63 18.90
C GLY A 33 -4.27 -16.60 17.80
N ASN A 34 -4.89 -15.45 18.12
CA ASN A 34 -5.20 -14.37 17.19
C ASN A 34 -3.94 -13.81 16.51
N TYR A 35 -2.78 -13.91 17.16
CA TYR A 35 -1.50 -13.52 16.58
C TYR A 35 -1.12 -14.30 15.31
N LYS A 36 -1.76 -15.46 15.06
CA LYS A 36 -1.59 -16.25 13.83
C LYS A 36 -2.54 -15.83 12.72
N ASP A 37 -3.61 -15.10 13.02
CA ASP A 37 -4.56 -14.61 12.02
C ASP A 37 -4.11 -13.22 11.53
N PRO A 38 -3.53 -13.12 10.31
CA PRO A 38 -3.05 -11.84 9.78
C PRO A 38 -4.19 -10.83 9.56
N LEU A 39 -5.46 -11.28 9.58
CA LEU A 39 -6.63 -10.45 9.33
C LEU A 39 -7.40 -10.09 10.60
N HIS A 40 -6.95 -10.50 11.79
CA HIS A 40 -7.66 -10.30 13.06
C HIS A 40 -8.02 -8.83 13.34
N ASN A 41 -7.11 -7.91 13.00
CA ASN A 41 -7.27 -6.47 13.21
C ASN A 41 -7.99 -5.76 12.06
N PHE A 42 -8.62 -6.49 11.14
CA PHE A 42 -9.33 -5.91 10.02
C PHE A 42 -10.84 -6.04 10.16
N ALA A 43 -11.56 -4.97 9.83
CA ALA A 43 -13.01 -4.96 9.67
C ALA A 43 -13.36 -5.18 8.19
N ALA A 44 -14.26 -6.11 7.92
CA ALA A 44 -14.74 -6.40 6.57
C ALA A 44 -15.78 -5.37 6.12
N LEU A 45 -15.65 -4.91 4.87
CA LEU A 45 -16.62 -4.06 4.18
C LEU A 45 -17.24 -4.84 3.02
N ASN A 46 -18.55 -4.67 2.83
CA ASN A 46 -19.33 -5.46 1.87
C ASN A 46 -19.35 -4.80 0.48
N PHE A 47 -18.24 -4.88 -0.25
CA PHE A 47 -18.16 -4.45 -1.66
C PHE A 47 -17.95 -5.65 -2.60
N LYS A 48 -18.51 -5.57 -3.81
CA LYS A 48 -18.49 -6.66 -4.80
C LYS A 48 -18.57 -6.14 -6.23
N ASN A 49 -18.22 -6.97 -7.21
CA ASN A 49 -18.36 -6.67 -8.64
C ASN A 49 -17.58 -5.42 -9.09
N PHE A 50 -16.42 -5.17 -8.49
CA PHE A 50 -15.52 -4.10 -8.91
C PHE A 50 -14.32 -4.71 -9.65
N THR A 51 -13.86 -4.05 -10.71
CA THR A 51 -12.61 -4.42 -11.40
C THR A 51 -11.64 -3.26 -11.50
N SER A 52 -12.06 -2.07 -11.05
CA SER A 52 -11.23 -0.87 -11.00
C SER A 52 -11.05 -0.41 -9.56
N VAL A 53 -9.84 0.04 -9.21
CA VAL A 53 -9.54 0.63 -7.91
C VAL A 53 -8.88 1.99 -8.12
N SER A 54 -9.36 2.99 -7.40
CA SER A 54 -8.77 4.32 -7.32
C SER A 54 -8.35 4.58 -5.88
N VAL A 55 -7.08 4.91 -5.67
CA VAL A 55 -6.50 5.25 -4.37
C VAL A 55 -5.90 6.65 -4.45
N PRO A 56 -6.72 7.72 -4.42
CA PRO A 56 -6.18 9.07 -4.40
C PRO A 56 -5.23 9.34 -3.22
N ALA A 57 -5.42 8.62 -2.12
CA ALA A 57 -4.62 8.76 -0.92
C ALA A 57 -3.45 7.75 -0.86
N ALA A 58 -2.85 7.38 -2.00
CA ALA A 58 -1.85 6.31 -2.07
C ALA A 58 -0.54 6.64 -1.34
N THR A 59 -0.23 7.93 -1.17
CA THR A 59 0.89 8.37 -0.31
C THR A 59 0.53 8.36 1.17
N ALA A 60 -0.77 8.38 1.48
CA ALA A 60 -1.32 8.40 2.83
C ALA A 60 -1.52 6.99 3.43
N LEU A 61 -1.77 6.00 2.56
CA LEU A 61 -2.22 4.67 2.92
C LEU A 61 -1.30 3.58 2.38
N SER A 62 -1.10 2.53 3.16
CA SER A 62 -0.55 1.26 2.70
C SER A 62 -1.68 0.34 2.28
N VAL A 63 -1.86 0.14 0.98
CA VAL A 63 -2.95 -0.64 0.39
C VAL A 63 -2.40 -1.88 -0.29
N LYS A 64 -2.93 -3.05 0.05
CA LYS A 64 -2.60 -4.31 -0.59
C LYS A 64 -3.79 -4.78 -1.43
N ILE A 65 -3.61 -4.95 -2.73
CA ILE A 65 -4.61 -5.45 -3.65
C ILE A 65 -4.18 -6.83 -4.12
N VAL A 66 -4.98 -7.86 -3.84
CA VAL A 66 -4.63 -9.26 -4.11
C VAL A 66 -5.69 -9.95 -4.96
N ARG A 67 -5.27 -10.97 -5.69
CA ARG A 67 -6.22 -11.87 -6.33
C ARG A 67 -7.01 -12.66 -5.27
N GLY A 68 -8.32 -12.76 -5.44
CA GLY A 68 -9.19 -13.60 -4.60
C GLY A 68 -10.67 -13.31 -4.79
N PRO A 69 -11.57 -13.93 -4.00
CA PRO A 69 -12.97 -13.51 -3.95
C PRO A 69 -13.08 -12.03 -3.57
N PHE A 70 -14.20 -11.39 -3.94
CA PHE A 70 -14.43 -9.99 -3.56
C PHE A 70 -14.38 -9.83 -2.04
N GLY A 71 -13.53 -8.92 -1.58
CA GLY A 71 -13.36 -8.60 -0.18
C GLY A 71 -12.65 -7.27 -0.01
N VAL A 72 -13.11 -6.47 0.94
CA VAL A 72 -12.44 -5.23 1.33
C VAL A 72 -12.32 -5.25 2.84
N ARG A 73 -11.12 -5.03 3.34
CA ARG A 73 -10.77 -5.14 4.76
C ARG A 73 -9.98 -3.91 5.17
N VAL A 74 -10.52 -3.12 6.09
CA VAL A 74 -9.85 -1.93 6.64
C VAL A 74 -9.33 -2.25 8.04
N ASN A 75 -8.10 -1.87 8.33
CA ASN A 75 -7.54 -2.04 9.66
C ASN A 75 -8.33 -1.20 10.68
N LYS A 76 -8.76 -1.81 11.79
CA LYS A 76 -9.59 -1.20 12.84
C LYS A 76 -8.93 0.06 13.41
N ASP A 77 -7.60 0.12 13.48
CA ASP A 77 -6.85 1.26 14.01
C ASP A 77 -6.96 2.54 13.17
N VAL A 78 -7.36 2.42 11.90
CA VAL A 78 -7.46 3.53 10.93
C VAL A 78 -8.85 3.61 10.30
N ALA A 79 -9.82 2.83 10.79
CA ALA A 79 -11.16 2.75 10.21
C ALA A 79 -11.91 4.10 10.23
N ALA A 80 -11.58 4.99 11.18
CA ALA A 80 -12.14 6.34 11.23
C ALA A 80 -11.52 7.29 10.17
N GLU A 81 -10.29 7.01 9.74
CA GLU A 81 -9.51 7.84 8.82
C GLU A 81 -9.70 7.41 7.35
N VAL A 82 -9.92 6.12 7.11
CA VAL A 82 -10.05 5.53 5.78
C VAL A 82 -11.52 5.41 5.37
N ARG A 83 -11.87 5.97 4.22
CA ARG A 83 -13.20 5.81 3.62
C ARG A 83 -13.09 5.10 2.28
N VAL A 84 -13.83 4.01 2.16
CA VAL A 84 -13.98 3.26 0.90
C VAL A 84 -15.40 3.45 0.39
N ALA A 85 -15.52 3.80 -0.88
CA ALA A 85 -16.80 3.91 -1.57
C ALA A 85 -16.74 3.13 -2.88
N GLN A 86 -17.89 2.64 -3.36
CA GLN A 86 -18.01 2.02 -4.66
C GLN A 86 -18.88 2.89 -5.58
N ARG A 87 -18.38 3.16 -6.79
CA ARG A 87 -19.08 3.88 -7.85
C ARG A 87 -19.12 2.99 -9.09
N GLY A 88 -20.24 2.32 -9.30
CA GLY A 88 -20.35 1.29 -10.33
C GLY A 88 -19.31 0.17 -10.12
N GLY A 89 -18.50 -0.11 -11.15
CA GLY A 89 -17.42 -1.12 -11.10
C GLY A 89 -16.11 -0.64 -10.47
N GLN A 90 -16.06 0.56 -9.87
CA GLN A 90 -14.84 1.14 -9.31
C GLN A 90 -14.93 1.32 -7.79
N LEU A 91 -13.91 0.85 -7.06
CA LEU A 91 -13.66 1.26 -5.67
C LEU A 91 -12.85 2.55 -5.62
N VAL A 92 -13.23 3.44 -4.71
CA VAL A 92 -12.52 4.69 -4.43
C VAL A 92 -12.13 4.71 -2.96
N VAL A 93 -10.83 4.80 -2.70
CA VAL A 93 -10.23 4.75 -1.36
C VAL A 93 -9.64 6.12 -1.02
N THR A 94 -10.24 6.78 -0.05
CA THR A 94 -9.85 8.12 0.42
C THR A 94 -9.40 8.07 1.88
N ALA A 95 -8.59 9.05 2.29
CA ALA A 95 -8.15 9.20 3.66
C ALA A 95 -8.43 10.62 4.16
N SER A 96 -8.87 10.74 5.41
CA SER A 96 -9.09 12.00 6.11
C SER A 96 -8.52 11.90 7.52
N PHE A 97 -7.63 12.83 7.86
CA PHE A 97 -6.99 12.90 9.18
C PHE A 97 -7.39 14.18 9.90
N THR A 98 -7.33 14.15 11.23
CA THR A 98 -7.54 15.31 12.10
C THR A 98 -6.24 15.67 12.80
N GLY A 99 -5.85 16.94 12.76
CA GLY A 99 -4.61 17.48 13.33
C GLY A 99 -3.37 17.11 12.52
N GLN A 100 -2.84 15.91 12.74
CA GLN A 100 -1.63 15.44 12.06
C GLN A 100 -1.75 13.99 11.60
N ARG A 101 -1.09 13.70 10.48
CA ARG A 101 -0.95 12.33 9.99
C ARG A 101 0.05 11.58 10.85
N GLN A 102 -0.38 10.49 11.48
CA GLN A 102 0.50 9.62 12.25
C GLN A 102 1.27 8.67 11.32
N TYR A 103 2.59 8.57 11.52
CA TYR A 103 3.38 7.53 10.88
C TYR A 103 3.11 6.18 11.56
N ARG A 104 2.53 5.23 10.84
CA ARG A 104 2.14 3.91 11.36
C ARG A 104 3.02 2.77 10.82
N GLY A 105 4.19 3.12 10.28
CA GLY A 105 5.09 2.16 9.63
C GLY A 105 4.52 1.59 8.34
N GLN A 106 5.05 0.44 7.93
CA GLN A 106 4.70 -0.24 6.67
C GLN A 106 3.50 -1.20 6.80
N ARG A 107 2.72 -1.14 7.89
CA ARG A 107 1.58 -2.04 8.11
C ARG A 107 0.47 -1.75 7.10
N GLU A 108 -0.16 -2.79 6.58
CA GLU A 108 -1.31 -2.67 5.69
C GLU A 108 -2.47 -2.00 6.43
N MET A 109 -2.96 -0.90 5.85
CA MET A 109 -4.13 -0.17 6.32
C MET A 109 -5.41 -0.67 5.65
N LEU A 110 -5.28 -1.14 4.41
CA LEU A 110 -6.39 -1.66 3.62
C LEU A 110 -5.94 -2.86 2.79
N ILE A 111 -6.72 -3.93 2.83
CA ILE A 111 -6.58 -5.09 1.96
C ILE A 111 -7.82 -5.17 1.07
N ILE A 112 -7.60 -5.23 -0.25
CA ILE A 112 -8.64 -5.39 -1.26
C ILE A 112 -8.37 -6.71 -1.97
N SER A 113 -9.34 -7.61 -2.00
CA SER A 113 -9.29 -8.83 -2.81
C SER A 113 -10.34 -8.78 -3.91
N CYS A 114 -9.94 -9.11 -5.13
CA CYS A 114 -10.86 -9.28 -6.25
C CYS A 114 -10.36 -10.31 -7.26
N PRO A 115 -11.26 -10.93 -8.05
CA PRO A 115 -10.84 -11.98 -8.99
C PRO A 115 -9.98 -11.44 -10.13
N ARG A 116 -10.16 -10.16 -10.47
CA ARG A 116 -9.54 -9.46 -11.58
C ARG A 116 -9.42 -7.96 -11.26
N LEU A 117 -8.34 -7.34 -11.69
CA LEU A 117 -8.08 -5.90 -11.56
C LEU A 117 -7.78 -5.32 -12.94
N ASP A 118 -8.77 -4.73 -13.60
CA ASP A 118 -8.61 -4.13 -14.92
C ASP A 118 -7.78 -2.84 -14.87
N SER A 119 -8.02 -2.02 -13.85
CA SER A 119 -7.34 -0.73 -13.73
C SER A 119 -7.06 -0.31 -12.30
N LEU A 120 -5.87 0.23 -12.07
CA LEU A 120 -5.49 0.93 -10.84
C LEU A 120 -5.15 2.38 -11.15
N THR A 121 -5.73 3.31 -10.39
CA THR A 121 -5.35 4.72 -10.40
C THR A 121 -4.90 5.15 -9.01
N THR A 122 -3.74 5.78 -8.90
CA THR A 122 -3.20 6.27 -7.62
C THR A 122 -2.90 7.74 -7.69
N ASP A 123 -2.95 8.41 -6.54
CA ASP A 123 -2.61 9.81 -6.41
C ASP A 123 -1.98 10.11 -5.04
N ALA A 124 -1.66 11.37 -4.79
CA ALA A 124 -1.06 11.87 -3.56
C ALA A 124 -1.98 12.81 -2.75
N VAL A 125 -3.31 12.64 -2.84
CA VAL A 125 -4.31 13.50 -2.18
C VAL A 125 -4.98 12.81 -1.01
N TYR A 126 -5.00 13.51 0.12
CA TYR A 126 -5.77 13.14 1.30
C TYR A 126 -6.41 14.41 1.90
N GLN A 127 -7.24 14.25 2.93
CA GLN A 127 -7.79 15.38 3.69
C GLN A 127 -7.09 15.52 5.03
N LEU A 128 -6.77 16.74 5.42
CA LEU A 128 -6.31 17.11 6.76
C LEU A 128 -7.22 18.23 7.28
N ASP A 129 -7.88 18.00 8.40
CA ASP A 129 -8.85 18.94 8.99
C ASP A 129 -9.89 19.43 7.97
N GLY A 130 -10.40 18.49 7.16
CA GLY A 130 -11.40 18.74 6.12
C GLY A 130 -10.88 19.44 4.86
N LYS A 131 -9.59 19.80 4.79
CA LYS A 131 -8.97 20.45 3.63
C LYS A 131 -8.16 19.46 2.80
N PRO A 132 -8.24 19.51 1.46
CA PRO A 132 -7.41 18.66 0.61
C PRO A 132 -5.93 19.04 0.76
N GLN A 133 -5.10 18.03 0.95
CA GLN A 133 -3.65 18.11 1.00
C GLN A 133 -3.05 17.30 -0.13
N THR A 134 -1.94 17.78 -0.67
CA THR A 134 -1.12 17.04 -1.64
C THR A 134 0.20 16.68 -1.01
N ASP A 135 0.48 15.38 -0.88
CA ASP A 135 1.78 14.92 -0.41
C ASP A 135 2.86 15.21 -1.46
N LYS A 136 3.95 15.86 -1.04
CA LYS A 136 5.09 16.20 -1.91
C LYS A 136 6.25 15.23 -1.76
N ASN A 137 6.24 14.36 -0.74
CA ASN A 137 7.38 13.51 -0.40
C ASN A 137 7.07 12.03 -0.60
N GLY A 138 5.80 11.61 -0.53
CA GLY A 138 5.38 10.25 -0.91
C GLY A 138 5.98 9.11 -0.09
N THR A 139 6.57 9.40 1.07
CA THR A 139 7.45 8.46 1.79
C THR A 139 6.76 7.43 2.66
N MET A 140 5.45 7.56 2.89
CA MET A 140 4.76 6.83 3.96
C MET A 140 3.71 5.83 3.48
N GLY A 141 3.25 5.92 2.23
CA GLY A 141 2.22 5.07 1.66
C GLY A 141 2.71 4.31 0.43
N ARG A 142 2.05 3.20 0.12
CA ARG A 142 2.36 2.33 -1.01
C ARG A 142 1.14 1.53 -1.38
N VAL A 143 0.96 1.30 -2.69
CA VAL A 143 -0.01 0.32 -3.18
C VAL A 143 0.73 -0.90 -3.72
N ALA A 144 0.49 -2.07 -3.13
CA ALA A 144 1.00 -3.35 -3.64
C ALA A 144 -0.12 -4.06 -4.42
N VAL A 145 0.20 -4.59 -5.59
CA VAL A 145 -0.70 -5.42 -6.40
C VAL A 145 -0.06 -6.79 -6.57
N GLU A 146 -0.75 -7.83 -6.08
CA GLU A 146 -0.15 -9.15 -5.91
C GLU A 146 -1.00 -10.28 -6.51
N ASP A 147 -0.28 -11.24 -7.10
CA ASP A 147 -0.78 -12.58 -7.49
C ASP A 147 -1.92 -12.61 -8.52
N PHE A 148 -2.11 -11.54 -9.30
CA PHE A 148 -3.09 -11.54 -10.38
C PHE A 148 -2.61 -12.39 -11.55
N VAL A 149 -3.49 -13.27 -12.05
CA VAL A 149 -3.32 -14.00 -13.31
C VAL A 149 -4.42 -13.55 -14.24
N GLN A 150 -4.09 -12.64 -15.15
CA GLN A 150 -5.08 -11.98 -15.99
C GLN A 150 -4.47 -11.48 -17.31
N ASP A 151 -5.33 -11.08 -18.22
CA ASP A 151 -4.91 -10.62 -19.53
C ASP A 151 -4.13 -9.30 -19.46
N SER A 152 -4.78 -8.27 -18.92
CA SER A 152 -4.24 -6.91 -18.95
C SER A 152 -4.42 -6.19 -17.63
N LEU A 153 -3.48 -5.32 -17.28
CA LEU A 153 -3.60 -4.34 -16.21
C LEU A 153 -3.28 -2.94 -16.75
N VAL A 154 -4.15 -1.97 -16.46
CA VAL A 154 -3.89 -0.55 -16.72
C VAL A 154 -3.55 0.14 -15.41
N LEU A 155 -2.36 0.74 -15.33
CA LEU A 155 -1.88 1.49 -14.18
C LEU A 155 -1.75 2.97 -14.53
N ARG A 156 -2.30 3.84 -13.69
CA ARG A 156 -2.15 5.30 -13.80
C ARG A 156 -1.73 5.86 -12.46
N GLN A 157 -0.49 6.32 -12.37
CA GLN A 157 0.06 6.91 -11.17
C GLN A 157 0.20 8.41 -11.35
N HIS A 158 -0.53 9.14 -10.52
CA HIS A 158 -0.43 10.59 -10.40
C HIS A 158 0.46 10.98 -9.22
N ARG A 159 1.21 12.08 -9.39
CA ARG A 159 2.09 12.68 -8.35
C ARG A 159 2.95 11.63 -7.63
N THR A 160 3.35 11.89 -6.39
CA THR A 160 4.28 11.10 -5.53
C THR A 160 3.78 9.73 -5.09
N SER A 161 2.82 9.14 -5.80
CA SER A 161 2.29 7.82 -5.47
C SER A 161 3.28 6.69 -5.84
N ARG A 162 3.33 5.66 -5.00
CA ARG A 162 4.19 4.48 -5.20
C ARG A 162 3.36 3.22 -5.38
N VAL A 163 3.66 2.48 -6.44
CA VAL A 163 3.01 1.21 -6.77
C VAL A 163 4.06 0.14 -6.94
N ALA A 164 3.79 -1.05 -6.44
CA ALA A 164 4.63 -2.21 -6.67
C ALA A 164 3.80 -3.41 -7.15
N LEU A 165 4.30 -4.08 -8.17
CA LEU A 165 3.73 -5.32 -8.68
C LEU A 165 4.60 -6.49 -8.23
N ALA A 166 4.00 -7.54 -7.67
CA ALA A 166 4.70 -8.78 -7.29
C ALA A 166 3.83 -10.01 -7.60
N GLY A 167 4.42 -11.09 -8.10
CA GLY A 167 3.70 -12.36 -8.32
C GLY A 167 2.67 -12.33 -9.45
N ASN A 168 2.57 -11.23 -10.22
CA ASN A 168 1.54 -11.10 -11.25
C ASN A 168 1.94 -11.80 -12.54
N THR A 169 1.01 -12.52 -13.14
CA THR A 169 1.11 -13.05 -14.52
C THR A 169 0.19 -12.25 -15.43
N LEU A 170 0.77 -11.44 -16.32
CA LEU A 170 0.07 -10.52 -17.20
C LEU A 170 0.47 -10.75 -18.67
N ARG A 171 -0.50 -10.83 -19.59
CA ARG A 171 -0.19 -10.76 -21.03
C ARG A 171 0.25 -9.34 -21.41
N TYR A 172 -0.39 -8.33 -20.84
CA TYR A 172 -0.09 -6.93 -21.15
C TYR A 172 -0.18 -6.00 -19.93
N LEU A 173 0.87 -5.20 -19.71
CA LEU A 173 0.87 -4.11 -18.73
C LEU A 173 0.92 -2.77 -19.47
N ARG A 174 -0.04 -1.88 -19.20
CA ARG A 174 0.08 -0.46 -19.59
C ARG A 174 0.23 0.38 -18.34
N ALA A 175 1.30 1.15 -18.23
CA ALA A 175 1.53 2.02 -17.07
C ALA A 175 1.86 3.45 -17.50
N GLU A 176 1.16 4.41 -16.90
CA GLU A 176 1.53 5.82 -16.90
C GLU A 176 2.02 6.20 -15.51
N VAL A 177 3.29 6.59 -15.39
CA VAL A 177 3.98 6.84 -14.12
C VAL A 177 4.37 8.31 -14.04
N GLY A 178 3.93 9.03 -13.00
CA GLY A 178 4.39 10.40 -12.74
C GLY A 178 3.55 11.47 -13.42
N SER A 179 2.26 11.21 -13.63
CA SER A 179 1.34 12.20 -14.20
C SER A 179 0.99 13.27 -13.15
N GLY A 180 1.63 14.43 -13.25
CA GLY A 180 1.48 15.56 -12.33
C GLY A 180 2.76 15.90 -11.54
N PRO A 181 2.72 16.89 -10.64
CA PRO A 181 3.91 17.33 -9.91
C PRO A 181 4.47 16.29 -8.93
N GLY A 182 5.79 16.22 -8.76
CA GLY A 182 6.45 15.41 -7.73
C GLY A 182 6.97 14.04 -8.15
N GLY A 183 6.63 13.56 -9.36
CA GLY A 183 7.07 12.23 -9.86
C GLY A 183 6.35 11.08 -9.17
N ALA A 184 6.21 9.90 -9.80
CA ALA A 184 5.61 8.70 -9.18
C ALA A 184 6.60 7.53 -9.28
N ALA A 185 6.47 6.51 -8.44
CA ALA A 185 7.39 5.36 -8.46
C ALA A 185 6.67 4.04 -8.78
N LEU A 186 7.17 3.30 -9.77
CA LEU A 186 6.70 1.96 -10.13
C LEU A 186 7.81 0.93 -9.91
N ASP A 187 7.55 -0.04 -9.02
CA ASP A 187 8.46 -1.15 -8.73
C ASP A 187 7.94 -2.46 -9.38
N LEU A 188 8.75 -3.07 -10.25
CA LEU A 188 8.55 -4.38 -10.85
C LEU A 188 9.67 -5.33 -10.40
N ASN A 189 9.32 -6.47 -9.81
CA ASN A 189 10.30 -7.46 -9.36
C ASN A 189 10.21 -8.77 -10.16
N GLY A 190 11.20 -9.64 -9.95
CA GLY A 190 11.34 -10.90 -10.68
C GLY A 190 10.30 -11.97 -10.38
N SER A 191 9.39 -11.76 -9.42
CA SER A 191 8.25 -12.68 -9.23
C SER A 191 7.10 -12.42 -10.21
N ASN A 192 7.14 -11.33 -10.98
CA ASN A 192 6.17 -11.10 -12.04
C ASN A 192 6.53 -11.88 -13.32
N HIS A 193 5.52 -12.21 -14.12
CA HIS A 193 5.64 -12.72 -15.47
C HIS A 193 4.81 -11.86 -16.41
N ILE A 194 5.46 -10.97 -17.17
CA ILE A 194 4.80 -9.99 -18.03
C ILE A 194 5.25 -10.22 -19.47
N ALA A 195 4.33 -10.62 -20.35
CA ALA A 195 4.68 -10.93 -21.73
C ALA A 195 4.99 -9.67 -22.56
N ALA A 196 4.21 -8.60 -22.37
CA ALA A 196 4.41 -7.31 -23.02
C ALA A 196 4.07 -6.15 -22.08
N ALA A 197 4.79 -5.03 -22.22
CA ALA A 197 4.52 -3.83 -21.44
C ALA A 197 4.70 -2.55 -22.26
N ASP A 198 3.91 -1.55 -21.91
CA ASP A 198 3.98 -0.18 -22.44
C ASP A 198 4.05 0.79 -21.27
N LEU A 199 5.23 1.36 -21.05
CA LEU A 199 5.58 2.14 -19.86
C LEU A 199 5.86 3.59 -20.26
N ASP A 200 4.96 4.50 -19.88
CA ASP A 200 5.15 5.94 -20.08
C ASP A 200 5.52 6.58 -18.73
N VAL A 201 6.80 6.92 -18.56
CA VAL A 201 7.36 7.48 -17.33
C VAL A 201 7.62 8.96 -17.53
N ARG A 202 6.78 9.77 -16.91
CA ARG A 202 6.68 11.21 -17.12
C ARG A 202 7.34 11.98 -15.98
N ARG A 203 7.85 13.17 -16.30
CA ARG A 203 8.48 14.11 -15.33
C ARG A 203 9.52 13.37 -14.47
N HIS A 204 9.56 13.63 -13.17
CA HIS A 204 10.43 12.96 -12.20
C HIS A 204 9.95 11.56 -11.82
N GLY A 205 9.31 10.84 -12.73
CA GLY A 205 8.85 9.47 -12.49
C GLY A 205 10.04 8.51 -12.33
N GLU A 206 9.86 7.53 -11.46
CA GLU A 206 10.83 6.48 -11.18
C GLU A 206 10.26 5.12 -11.61
N LEU A 207 11.03 4.39 -12.40
CA LEU A 207 10.74 3.00 -12.76
C LEU A 207 11.88 2.12 -12.25
N ALA A 208 11.57 1.16 -11.40
CA ALA A 208 12.52 0.15 -10.94
C ALA A 208 12.10 -1.23 -11.47
N ILE A 209 12.97 -1.86 -12.25
CA ILE A 209 12.79 -3.24 -12.73
C ILE A 209 13.95 -4.08 -12.21
N SER A 210 13.63 -5.08 -11.39
CA SER A 210 14.63 -5.95 -10.75
C SER A 210 14.37 -7.41 -11.09
N ASN A 211 15.38 -8.08 -11.66
CA ASN A 211 15.34 -9.51 -12.00
C ASN A 211 14.13 -9.94 -12.87
N LEU A 212 13.63 -9.05 -13.72
CA LEU A 212 12.47 -9.28 -14.57
C LEU A 212 12.82 -9.02 -16.04
N VAL A 213 12.48 -9.96 -16.91
CA VAL A 213 12.59 -9.84 -18.37
C VAL A 213 11.18 -9.73 -18.94
N ILE A 214 10.92 -8.65 -19.68
CA ILE A 214 9.66 -8.42 -20.40
C ILE A 214 9.97 -8.58 -21.89
N PRO A 215 9.54 -9.65 -22.57
CA PRO A 215 9.93 -9.93 -23.95
C PRO A 215 9.63 -8.81 -24.95
N SER A 216 8.48 -8.14 -24.79
CA SER A 216 8.04 -7.02 -25.61
C SER A 216 7.82 -5.77 -24.76
N LEU A 217 8.92 -5.16 -24.35
CA LEU A 217 8.93 -3.93 -23.57
C LEU A 217 8.98 -2.70 -24.49
N ARG A 218 8.03 -1.79 -24.33
CA ARG A 218 8.08 -0.43 -24.88
C ARG A 218 8.10 0.56 -23.74
N TYR A 219 8.93 1.59 -23.86
CA TYR A 219 9.01 2.64 -22.86
C TYR A 219 9.14 4.02 -23.51
N HIS A 220 8.62 5.02 -22.81
CA HIS A 220 8.85 6.43 -23.07
C HIS A 220 9.25 7.09 -21.75
N PHE A 221 10.38 7.78 -21.74
CA PHE A 221 10.89 8.49 -20.57
C PHE A 221 10.94 9.98 -20.87
N ALA A 222 10.42 10.80 -19.95
CA ALA A 222 10.67 12.24 -19.96
C ALA A 222 12.13 12.53 -19.58
N ASP A 223 12.63 13.71 -19.93
CA ASP A 223 14.02 14.13 -19.70
C ASP A 223 14.48 14.04 -18.24
N SER A 224 13.54 14.13 -17.29
CA SER A 224 13.82 14.08 -15.85
C SER A 224 13.40 12.78 -15.16
N ALA A 225 13.01 11.76 -15.94
CA ALA A 225 12.61 10.46 -15.41
C ALA A 225 13.84 9.61 -15.07
N GLN A 226 13.69 8.72 -14.08
CA GLN A 226 14.73 7.78 -13.68
C GLN A 226 14.28 6.35 -13.92
N ALA A 227 15.12 5.56 -14.57
CA ALA A 227 14.94 4.12 -14.73
C ALA A 227 16.09 3.39 -14.03
N THR A 228 15.75 2.44 -13.15
CA THR A 228 16.70 1.55 -12.50
C THR A 228 16.43 0.12 -12.96
N LEU A 229 17.39 -0.47 -13.67
CA LEU A 229 17.32 -1.86 -14.11
C LEU A 229 18.41 -2.65 -13.40
N ALA A 230 18.03 -3.75 -12.75
CA ALA A 230 18.95 -4.57 -11.96
C ALA A 230 18.83 -6.06 -12.28
N GLY A 231 19.97 -6.76 -12.27
CA GLY A 231 20.05 -8.20 -12.52
C GLY A 231 19.66 -8.57 -13.94
N THR A 232 18.82 -9.59 -14.12
CA THR A 232 18.40 -10.05 -15.46
C THR A 232 17.67 -8.98 -16.27
N ALA A 233 17.11 -7.96 -15.61
CA ALA A 233 16.46 -6.83 -16.25
C ALA A 233 17.43 -5.97 -17.09
N VAL A 234 18.74 -5.99 -16.81
CA VAL A 234 19.74 -5.25 -17.59
C VAL A 234 19.76 -5.69 -19.06
N SER A 235 19.40 -6.95 -19.34
CA SER A 235 19.27 -7.45 -20.72
C SER A 235 18.25 -6.69 -21.58
N GLN A 236 17.33 -5.94 -20.96
CA GLN A 236 16.33 -5.11 -21.63
C GLN A 236 16.92 -3.85 -22.29
N LEU A 237 18.12 -3.40 -21.89
CA LEU A 237 18.79 -2.23 -22.45
C LEU A 237 19.59 -2.53 -23.72
N VAL A 238 19.88 -3.81 -23.97
CA VAL A 238 20.80 -4.26 -25.02
C VAL A 238 20.03 -4.79 -26.24
N ARG A 239 18.71 -4.59 -26.29
CA ARG A 239 17.82 -5.05 -27.36
C ARG A 239 17.37 -3.93 -28.29
#